data_AF-A0A7C7Q3L5-F1
#
_entry.id   AF-A0A7C7Q3L5-F1
#
_cell.length_a   1.000
_cell.length_b   1.000
_cell.length_c   1.000
_cell.angle_alpha   90.00
_cell.angle_beta   90.00
_cell.angle_gamma   90.00
#
_symmetry.space_group_name_H-M   'P 1'
#
loop_
_entity.id
_entity.type
_entity.pdbx_description
1 polymer ?
#
loop_
_entity_poly.entity_id
_entity_poly.type
_entity_poly.pdbx_seq_one_letter_code
_entity_poly.pdbx_strand_id
1 'polypeptide(L)'
;MLQRERAALSKRDRGHKGSSRRPKQDSTVCERVGSPRVKLLYDIYHMQIMEGDVIRTIRENIRWIGHFHTAGNPGRNEIDQSQELNYSAICRAIAETGYKLYIGHEFRPKSDPIEALRRAFEICDQ
;
A
#
# COMPACT_ATOMS: atom_id res chain seq x y z
N MET A 1 0.11 31.34 -38.65
CA MET A 1 -0.94 30.69 -39.47
C MET A 1 -0.83 29.19 -39.21
N LEU A 2 -1.78 28.62 -38.43
CA LEU A 2 -2.26 27.22 -38.35
C LEU A 2 -1.24 26.06 -38.13
N GLN A 3 -1.45 25.02 -37.31
CA GLN A 3 -2.68 24.37 -36.85
C GLN A 3 -2.59 23.86 -35.40
N ARG A 4 -3.76 23.94 -34.74
CA ARG A 4 -4.16 23.22 -33.53
C ARG A 4 -4.88 21.94 -33.96
N GLU A 5 -4.79 20.87 -33.17
CA GLU A 5 -5.84 19.86 -33.11
C GLU A 5 -6.28 19.62 -31.66
N ARG A 6 -7.55 19.98 -31.42
CA ARG A 6 -8.36 19.54 -30.30
C ARG A 6 -9.07 18.26 -30.74
N ALA A 7 -9.19 17.30 -29.84
CA ALA A 7 -10.35 16.41 -29.82
C ALA A 7 -10.92 16.41 -28.38
N ALA A 8 -12.15 16.91 -28.27
CA ALA A 8 -13.00 16.76 -27.10
C ALA A 8 -14.18 15.86 -27.49
N LEU A 9 -14.65 15.03 -26.53
CA LEU A 9 -16.03 14.53 -26.29
C LEU A 9 -15.94 13.12 -25.68
N SER A 10 -16.19 12.97 -24.37
CA SER A 10 -17.51 12.71 -23.77
C SER A 10 -17.98 11.26 -23.94
N LYS A 11 -18.13 10.55 -22.80
CA LYS A 11 -19.33 9.77 -22.45
C LYS A 11 -19.22 9.07 -21.09
N ARG A 12 -20.22 9.37 -20.24
CA ARG A 12 -20.86 8.51 -19.23
C ARG A 12 -20.13 8.30 -17.91
N ASP A 13 -20.50 9.18 -16.98
CA ASP A 13 -20.68 8.86 -15.57
C ASP A 13 -21.52 7.57 -15.45
N ARG A 14 -20.87 6.45 -15.14
CA ARG A 14 -21.51 5.19 -14.74
C ARG A 14 -21.17 5.03 -13.26
N GLY A 15 -22.23 4.93 -12.46
CA GLY A 15 -22.23 5.01 -11.00
C GLY A 15 -20.99 4.45 -10.31
N HIS A 16 -20.36 5.31 -9.51
CA HIS A 16 -19.26 4.95 -8.63
C HIS A 16 -19.79 4.15 -7.42
N LYS A 17 -19.95 2.84 -7.62
CA LYS A 17 -19.90 1.86 -6.51
C LYS A 17 -18.55 1.16 -6.56
N GLY A 18 -17.51 1.88 -6.17
CA GLY A 18 -16.18 1.33 -5.98
C GLY A 18 -15.40 2.29 -5.12
N SER A 19 -15.00 1.87 -3.91
CA SER A 19 -14.01 2.61 -3.14
C SER A 19 -12.77 2.80 -4.02
N SER A 20 -12.13 3.96 -3.96
CA SER A 20 -10.83 4.18 -4.60
C SER A 20 -9.88 3.06 -4.13
N ARG A 21 -9.29 2.33 -5.08
CA ARG A 21 -8.51 1.10 -4.85
C ARG A 21 -7.12 1.18 -5.47
N ARG A 22 -6.61 2.40 -5.70
CA ARG A 22 -5.36 2.62 -6.42
C ARG A 22 -4.51 3.67 -5.72
N PRO A 23 -3.30 3.35 -5.22
CA PRO A 23 -2.45 4.29 -4.49
C PRO A 23 -2.16 5.58 -5.25
N LYS A 24 -2.06 5.53 -6.59
CA LYS A 24 -1.91 6.75 -7.42
C LYS A 24 -3.13 7.67 -7.37
N GLN A 25 -4.33 7.11 -7.26
CA GLN A 25 -5.55 7.89 -7.07
C GLN A 25 -5.68 8.37 -5.63
N ASP A 26 -5.24 7.57 -4.67
CA ASP A 26 -5.36 7.86 -3.24
C ASP A 26 -4.39 8.97 -2.81
N SER A 27 -3.15 8.98 -3.33
CA SER A 27 -2.21 10.08 -3.09
C SER A 27 -2.70 11.41 -3.68
N THR A 28 -3.42 11.36 -4.81
CA THR A 28 -4.10 12.52 -5.38
C THR A 28 -5.17 13.08 -4.44
N VAL A 29 -5.85 12.23 -3.67
CA VAL A 29 -6.83 12.70 -2.65
C VAL A 29 -6.12 13.42 -1.53
N CYS A 30 -5.05 12.86 -0.95
CA CYS A 30 -4.26 13.53 0.08
C CYS A 30 -3.69 14.87 -0.41
N GLU A 31 -3.24 14.92 -1.66
CA GLU A 31 -2.75 16.14 -2.29
C GLU A 31 -3.85 17.21 -2.41
N ARG A 32 -5.03 16.84 -2.91
CA ARG A 32 -6.18 17.76 -3.02
C ARG A 32 -6.70 18.24 -1.68
N VAL A 33 -6.68 17.38 -0.66
CA VAL A 33 -7.08 17.73 0.70
C VAL A 33 -6.08 18.72 1.31
N GLY A 34 -4.79 18.60 0.99
CA GLY A 34 -3.76 19.58 1.40
C GLY A 34 -3.55 19.69 2.91
N SER A 35 -4.03 18.71 3.70
CA SER A 35 -3.95 18.73 5.16
C SER A 35 -2.87 17.80 5.68
N PRO A 36 -1.98 18.23 6.60
CA PRO A 36 -1.00 17.36 7.22
C PRO A 36 -1.65 16.29 8.12
N ARG A 37 -2.93 16.45 8.47
CA ARG A 37 -3.70 15.52 9.32
C ARG A 37 -4.37 14.38 8.54
N VAL A 38 -4.26 14.37 7.22
CA VAL A 38 -4.84 13.33 6.37
C VAL A 38 -3.73 12.60 5.63
N LYS A 39 -3.62 11.30 5.89
CA LYS A 39 -2.62 10.39 5.33
C LYS A 39 -3.29 9.08 4.92
N LEU A 40 -2.60 8.33 4.08
CA LEU A 40 -3.04 7.02 3.60
C LEU A 40 -2.69 5.93 4.59
N LEU A 41 -3.62 4.99 4.75
CA LEU A 41 -3.32 3.64 5.19
C LEU A 41 -2.89 2.82 3.96
N TYR A 42 -1.65 2.36 3.93
CA TYR A 42 -1.10 1.56 2.85
C TYR A 42 -1.10 0.07 3.24
N ASP A 43 -2.15 -0.65 2.82
CA ASP A 43 -2.27 -2.10 3.03
C ASP A 43 -1.50 -2.86 1.93
N ILE A 44 -0.34 -3.41 2.30
CA ILE A 44 0.60 -4.03 1.36
C ILE A 44 0.00 -5.27 0.69
N TYR A 45 -0.83 -6.03 1.40
CA TYR A 45 -1.50 -7.20 0.84
C TYR A 45 -2.44 -6.79 -0.30
N HIS A 46 -3.27 -5.78 -0.08
CA HIS A 46 -4.15 -5.27 -1.13
C HIS A 46 -3.36 -4.65 -2.29
N MET A 47 -2.28 -3.93 -2.01
CA MET A 47 -1.46 -3.31 -3.05
C MET A 47 -0.77 -4.33 -3.93
N GLN A 48 -0.32 -5.45 -3.37
CA GLN A 48 0.25 -6.53 -4.16
C GLN A 48 -0.75 -7.10 -5.17
N ILE A 49 -2.01 -7.32 -4.75
CA ILE A 49 -3.06 -7.87 -5.60
C ILE A 49 -3.48 -6.87 -6.71
N MET A 50 -3.56 -5.59 -6.38
CA MET A 50 -4.15 -4.58 -7.27
C MET A 50 -3.15 -3.96 -8.24
N GLU A 51 -1.92 -3.69 -7.79
CA GLU A 51 -0.93 -2.95 -8.59
C GLU A 51 0.44 -3.63 -8.64
N GLY A 52 0.84 -4.35 -7.60
CA GLY A 52 2.21 -4.86 -7.46
C GLY A 52 3.24 -3.74 -7.29
N ASP A 53 4.49 -4.00 -7.66
CA ASP A 53 5.62 -3.04 -7.62
C ASP A 53 5.76 -2.28 -6.29
N VAL A 54 5.51 -3.01 -5.18
CA VAL A 54 5.26 -2.48 -3.83
C VAL A 54 6.36 -1.51 -3.35
N ILE A 55 7.63 -1.93 -3.43
CA ILE A 55 8.75 -1.12 -2.91
C ILE A 55 8.88 0.22 -3.64
N ARG A 56 8.72 0.22 -4.96
CA ARG A 56 8.79 1.46 -5.75
C ARG A 56 7.65 2.39 -5.38
N THR A 57 6.43 1.87 -5.32
CA THR A 57 5.24 2.63 -4.94
C THR A 57 5.36 3.24 -3.55
N ILE A 58 5.88 2.49 -2.57
CA ILE A 58 6.13 3.01 -1.21
C ILE A 58 7.10 4.20 -1.25
N ARG A 59 8.25 4.05 -1.91
CA ARG A 59 9.28 5.11 -1.98
C ARG A 59 8.75 6.38 -2.64
N GLU A 60 7.97 6.25 -3.71
CA GLU A 60 7.38 7.38 -4.43
C GLU A 60 6.29 8.11 -3.62
N ASN A 61 5.58 7.39 -2.74
CA ASN A 61 4.38 7.91 -2.05
C ASN A 61 4.57 8.11 -0.55
N ILE A 62 5.75 7.88 0.03
CA ILE A 62 5.95 7.88 1.48
C ILE A 62 5.44 9.15 2.18
N ARG A 63 5.58 10.31 1.56
CA ARG A 63 5.08 11.59 2.09
C ARG A 63 3.57 11.59 2.40
N TRP A 64 2.81 10.70 1.75
CA TRP A 64 1.37 10.55 1.91
C TRP A 64 0.97 9.41 2.81
N ILE A 65 1.87 8.46 3.09
CA ILE A 65 1.55 7.26 3.88
C ILE A 65 1.73 7.57 5.36
N GLY A 66 0.67 7.30 6.13
CA GLY A 66 0.65 7.50 7.58
C GLY A 66 0.72 6.19 8.35
N HIS A 67 0.25 5.09 7.76
CA HIS A 67 0.26 3.77 8.39
C HIS A 67 0.39 2.66 7.35
N PHE A 68 0.99 1.54 7.74
CA PHE A 68 1.13 0.35 6.90
C PHE A 68 0.39 -0.82 7.53
N HIS A 69 -0.28 -1.63 6.72
CA HIS A 69 -0.73 -2.97 7.11
C HIS A 69 0.05 -4.03 6.32
N THR A 70 0.35 -5.15 6.98
CA THR A 70 1.06 -6.29 6.40
C THR A 70 0.27 -7.60 6.57
N ALA A 71 0.28 -8.43 5.54
CA ALA A 71 -0.19 -9.83 5.58
C ALA A 71 0.43 -10.66 4.44
N GLY A 72 0.55 -11.98 4.61
CA GLY A 72 1.03 -12.87 3.55
C GLY A 72 0.06 -12.94 2.36
N ASN A 73 0.56 -12.84 1.13
CA ASN A 73 -0.23 -13.04 -0.10
C ASN A 73 0.02 -14.44 -0.69
N PRO A 74 -1.02 -15.21 -1.09
CA PRO A 74 -2.40 -14.80 -1.39
C PRO A 74 -3.43 -14.95 -0.25
N GLY A 75 -3.13 -15.69 0.81
CA GLY A 75 -4.12 -16.12 1.80
C GLY A 75 -4.55 -15.09 2.85
N ARG A 76 -3.85 -13.95 2.94
CA ARG A 76 -3.95 -12.99 4.06
C ARG A 76 -3.69 -13.66 5.42
N ASN A 77 -2.72 -14.58 5.43
CA ASN A 77 -2.28 -15.32 6.62
C ASN A 77 -0.90 -14.82 7.10
N GLU A 78 -0.25 -15.57 7.98
CA GLU A 78 1.09 -15.25 8.48
C GLU A 78 2.10 -14.89 7.38
N ILE A 79 3.06 -14.06 7.75
CA ILE A 79 4.19 -13.69 6.92
C ILE A 79 5.26 -14.76 7.10
N ASP A 80 5.47 -15.59 6.08
CA ASP A 80 6.47 -16.65 6.07
C ASP A 80 7.06 -16.88 4.65
N GLN A 81 7.66 -18.05 4.42
CA GLN A 81 8.28 -18.41 3.14
C GLN A 81 7.28 -19.02 2.13
N SER A 82 6.02 -19.25 2.51
CA SER A 82 4.99 -19.85 1.65
C SER A 82 4.24 -18.83 0.79
N GLN A 83 4.47 -17.55 1.04
CA GLN A 83 3.81 -16.41 0.41
C GLN A 83 4.79 -15.65 -0.51
N GLU A 84 4.28 -14.82 -1.43
CA GLU A 84 5.09 -14.25 -2.53
C GLU A 84 5.83 -12.93 -2.23
N LEU A 85 5.48 -12.22 -1.16
CA LEU A 85 6.04 -10.91 -0.78
C LEU A 85 7.30 -11.05 0.07
N ASN A 86 8.42 -10.46 -0.37
CA ASN A 86 9.61 -10.39 0.47
C ASN A 86 9.50 -9.27 1.53
N TYR A 87 8.92 -9.59 2.69
CA TYR A 87 8.69 -8.61 3.75
C TYR A 87 9.96 -8.03 4.38
N SER A 88 11.06 -8.78 4.46
CA SER A 88 12.34 -8.22 4.93
C SER A 88 12.84 -7.11 4.01
N ALA A 89 12.76 -7.28 2.69
CA ALA A 89 13.11 -6.23 1.73
C ALA A 89 12.14 -5.05 1.77
N ILE A 90 10.84 -5.31 1.93
CA ILE A 90 9.81 -4.27 2.01
C ILE A 90 9.98 -3.43 3.27
N CYS A 91 10.12 -4.06 4.45
CA CYS A 91 10.29 -3.38 5.73
C CYS A 91 11.61 -2.57 5.77
N ARG A 92 12.70 -3.09 5.20
CA ARG A 92 13.93 -2.32 4.99
C ARG A 92 13.71 -1.09 4.11
N ALA A 93 13.00 -1.25 2.98
CA ALA A 93 12.70 -0.12 2.10
C ALA A 93 11.83 0.94 2.78
N ILE A 94 10.89 0.55 3.65
CA ILE A 94 10.11 1.47 4.50
C ILE A 94 11.04 2.21 5.46
N ALA A 95 11.94 1.51 6.16
CA ALA A 95 12.88 2.12 7.10
C ALA A 95 13.81 3.14 6.41
N GLU A 96 14.31 2.83 5.20
CA GLU A 96 15.14 3.70 4.36
C GLU A 96 14.44 5.01 3.97
N THR A 97 13.10 5.05 3.93
CA THR A 97 12.36 6.28 3.66
C THR A 97 12.37 7.28 4.84
N GLY A 98 12.84 6.85 6.02
CA GLY A 98 12.80 7.64 7.24
C GLY A 98 11.46 7.60 7.97
N TYR A 99 10.54 6.71 7.59
CA TYR A 99 9.27 6.49 8.30
C TYR A 99 9.50 6.10 9.77
N LYS A 100 8.84 6.79 10.70
CA LYS A 100 9.03 6.64 12.16
C LYS A 100 7.78 6.20 12.93
N LEU A 101 6.71 5.88 12.23
CA LEU A 101 5.45 5.44 12.84
C LEU A 101 5.34 3.92 12.80
N TYR A 102 4.20 3.39 13.23
CA TYR A 102 3.98 1.96 13.41
C TYR A 102 3.63 1.23 12.11
N ILE A 103 3.99 -0.05 12.04
CA ILE A 103 3.49 -1.01 11.05
C ILE A 103 2.51 -1.94 11.76
N GLY A 104 1.31 -2.10 11.20
CA GLY A 104 0.29 -3.01 11.70
C GLY A 104 0.36 -4.38 11.02
N HIS A 105 0.36 -5.45 11.80
CA HIS A 105 0.28 -6.82 11.30
C HIS A 105 -1.18 -7.27 11.24
N GLU A 106 -1.81 -7.20 10.07
CA GLU A 106 -3.24 -7.46 9.85
C GLU A 106 -3.47 -8.74 9.05
N PHE A 107 -3.15 -9.89 9.65
CA PHE A 107 -3.34 -11.20 9.03
C PHE A 107 -4.13 -12.16 9.92
N ARG A 108 -4.63 -13.24 9.30
CA ARG A 108 -5.32 -14.34 9.99
C ARG A 108 -4.35 -15.51 10.19
N PRO A 109 -3.78 -15.71 11.39
CA PRO A 109 -2.84 -16.79 11.61
C PRO A 109 -3.51 -18.15 11.39
N LYS A 110 -2.79 -19.10 10.77
CA LYS A 110 -3.16 -20.52 10.67
C LYS A 110 -2.67 -21.32 11.87
N SER A 111 -1.66 -20.81 12.55
CA SER A 111 -1.02 -21.38 13.74
C SER A 111 -1.33 -20.55 14.98
N ASP A 112 -0.55 -20.75 16.06
CA ASP A 112 -0.65 -19.92 17.26
C ASP A 112 -0.51 -18.42 16.93
N PRO A 113 -1.48 -17.58 17.33
CA PRO A 113 -1.46 -16.15 16.98
C PRO A 113 -0.27 -15.37 17.52
N ILE A 114 0.22 -15.72 18.71
CA ILE A 114 1.34 -15.00 19.34
C ILE A 114 2.64 -15.31 18.62
N GLU A 115 2.87 -16.59 18.33
CA GLU A 115 4.03 -17.03 17.57
C GLU A 115 4.05 -16.46 16.14
N ALA A 116 2.90 -16.45 15.47
CA ALA A 116 2.78 -15.85 14.15
C ALA A 116 3.10 -14.34 14.17
N LEU A 117 2.63 -13.61 15.19
CA LEU A 117 2.93 -12.19 15.36
C LEU A 117 4.41 -11.95 15.67
N ARG A 118 5.02 -12.76 16.56
CA ARG A 118 6.45 -12.71 16.88
C ARG A 118 7.30 -12.87 15.62
N ARG A 119 6.96 -13.84 14.78
CA ARG A 119 7.67 -14.08 13.52
C ARG A 119 7.53 -12.92 12.54
N ALA A 120 6.33 -12.36 12.40
CA ALA A 120 6.11 -11.20 11.55
C ALA A 120 6.93 -9.98 12.00
N PHE A 121 7.03 -9.76 13.31
CA PHE A 121 7.89 -8.73 13.91
C PHE A 121 9.36 -8.96 13.54
N GLU A 122 9.90 -10.17 13.79
CA GLU A 122 11.30 -10.51 13.52
C GLU A 122 11.70 -10.42 12.03
N ILE A 123 10.76 -10.65 11.13
CA ILE A 123 11.00 -10.49 9.69
C ILE A 123 11.16 -9.02 9.30
N CYS A 124 10.46 -8.12 10.01
CA CYS A 124 10.44 -6.69 9.70
C CYS A 124 11.40 -5.84 10.54
N ASP A 125 11.89 -6.34 11.67
CA ASP A 125 12.83 -5.66 12.58
C ASP A 125 14.32 -5.96 12.25
N GLN A 126 14.64 -6.19 10.97
CA GLN A 126 16.00 -6.54 10.50
C GLN A 126 16.81 -5.34 10.00
#